data_AF-F0NJA3-F1
#
_entry.id   AF-F0NJA3-F1
#
_cell.length_a   1.000
_cell.length_b   1.000
_cell.length_c   1.000
_cell.angle_alpha   90.00
_cell.angle_beta   90.00
_cell.angle_gamma   90.00
#
_symmetry.space_group_name_H-M   'P 1'
#
loop_
_entity.id
_entity.type
_entity.pdbx_description
1 polymer ?
#
loop_
_entity_poly.entity_id
_entity_poly.type
_entity_poly.pdbx_seq_one_letter_code
_entity_poly.pdbx_strand_id
1 'polypeptide(L)'
;MVLLVGLGFMTLLLYLGGVYKVTGGILVPYFMLFVAFEQWAGAVTLFYPTELYPTPVRALGKDLLLKLVELHQYLAYFTFQY
;
A
#
# COMPACT_ATOMS: atom_id res chain seq x y z
N MET A 1 9.34 -15.17 1.30
CA MET A 1 9.87 -14.96 -0.06
C MET A 1 8.90 -14.17 -0.93
N VAL A 2 7.65 -14.63 -1.11
CA VAL A 2 6.65 -13.95 -1.95
C VAL A 2 6.32 -12.51 -1.49
N LEU A 3 6.26 -12.27 -0.17
CA LEU A 3 5.98 -10.95 0.42
C LEU A 3 7.04 -9.89 0.07
N LEU A 4 8.33 -10.22 0.26
CA LEU A 4 9.46 -9.34 -0.05
C LEU A 4 9.55 -9.03 -1.55
N VAL A 5 9.26 -10.02 -2.39
CA VAL A 5 9.28 -9.84 -3.85
C VAL A 5 8.19 -8.87 -4.29
N GLY A 6 6.95 -9.05 -3.84
CA GLY A 6 5.88 -8.13 -4.23
C GLY A 6 6.02 -6.73 -3.61
N LEU A 7 6.59 -6.61 -2.41
CA LEU A 7 6.95 -5.30 -1.83
C LEU A 7 8.03 -4.61 -2.69
N GLY A 8 9.03 -5.35 -3.15
CA GLY A 8 10.06 -4.84 -4.05
C GLY A 8 9.49 -4.37 -5.40
N PHE A 9 8.53 -5.10 -5.97
CA PHE A 9 7.81 -4.67 -7.18
C PHE A 9 7.00 -3.39 -6.95
N MET A 10 6.33 -3.24 -5.80
CA MET A 10 5.64 -2.01 -5.45
C MET A 10 6.58 -0.82 -5.32
N THR A 11 7.72 -0.99 -4.64
CA THR A 11 8.73 0.06 -4.52
C THR A 11 9.27 0.46 -5.89
N LEU A 12 9.50 -0.50 -6.78
CA LEU A 12 9.94 -0.23 -8.15
C LEU A 12 8.89 0.53 -8.96
N LEU A 13 7.60 0.16 -8.86
CA LEU A 13 6.52 0.87 -9.54
C LEU A 13 6.38 2.30 -9.00
N LEU A 14 6.38 2.50 -7.68
CA LEU A 14 6.38 3.82 -7.06
C LEU A 14 7.56 4.68 -7.53
N TYR A 15 8.76 4.11 -7.56
CA TYR A 15 9.95 4.79 -8.06
C TYR A 15 9.77 5.17 -9.54
N LEU A 16 9.24 4.26 -10.37
CA LEU A 16 9.02 4.51 -11.79
C LEU A 16 8.03 5.66 -12.01
N GLY A 17 6.90 5.67 -11.32
CA GLY A 17 5.90 6.75 -11.42
C GLY A 17 6.35 8.07 -10.79
N GLY A 18 7.25 8.01 -9.80
CA GLY A 18 7.83 9.20 -9.18
C GLY A 18 8.93 9.85 -10.03
N VAL A 19 9.75 9.06 -10.73
CA VAL A 19 10.83 9.56 -11.59
C VAL A 19 10.32 9.88 -13.01
N TYR A 20 9.53 8.97 -13.59
CA TYR A 20 8.97 9.15 -14.92
C TYR A 20 7.53 9.62 -14.80
N LYS A 21 7.26 10.81 -15.33
CA LYS A 21 5.89 11.31 -15.48
C LYS A 21 5.19 10.51 -16.58
N VAL A 22 4.59 9.39 -16.20
CA VAL A 22 3.80 8.54 -17.09
C VAL A 22 2.59 9.33 -17.57
N THR A 23 2.43 9.48 -18.88
CA THR A 23 1.33 10.23 -19.50
C THR A 23 0.75 9.47 -20.69
N GLY A 24 -0.47 9.83 -21.11
CA GLY A 24 -1.14 9.24 -22.27
C GLY A 24 -1.66 7.82 -22.02
N GLY A 25 -1.83 7.04 -23.10
CA GLY A 25 -2.50 5.73 -23.05
C GLY A 25 -1.81 4.66 -22.19
N ILE A 26 -0.52 4.82 -21.89
CA ILE A 26 0.26 3.91 -21.03
C ILE A 26 -0.08 4.10 -19.55
N LEU A 27 -0.68 5.24 -19.18
CA LEU A 27 -1.09 5.52 -17.80
C LEU A 27 -2.09 4.49 -17.28
N VAL A 28 -3.03 4.06 -18.12
CA VAL A 28 -4.09 3.12 -17.75
C VAL A 28 -3.53 1.75 -17.33
N PRO A 29 -2.74 1.03 -18.15
CA PRO A 29 -2.16 -0.24 -17.74
C PRO A 29 -1.16 -0.10 -16.60
N TYR A 30 -0.42 1.02 -16.53
CA TYR A 30 0.45 1.31 -15.40
C TYR A 30 -0.34 1.40 -14.08
N PHE A 31 -1.46 2.13 -14.07
CA PHE A 31 -2.31 2.28 -12.88
C PHE A 31 -3.00 0.96 -12.52
N MET A 32 -3.44 0.17 -13.51
CA MET A 32 -4.02 -1.16 -13.26
C MET A 32 -3.02 -2.11 -12.58
N LEU A 33 -1.77 -2.13 -13.04
CA LEU A 33 -0.71 -2.91 -12.41
C LEU A 33 -0.43 -2.43 -10.99
N PHE A 34 -0.34 -1.11 -10.80
CA PHE A 34 -0.14 -0.51 -9.49
C PHE A 34 -1.21 -0.95 -8.49
N VAL A 35 -2.49 -0.81 -8.85
CA VAL A 35 -3.64 -1.20 -8.01
C VAL A 35 -3.65 -2.71 -7.73
N ALA A 36 -3.32 -3.54 -8.72
CA ALA A 36 -3.27 -4.99 -8.53
C ALA A 36 -2.22 -5.39 -7.47
N PHE A 37 -1.04 -4.77 -7.50
CA PHE A 37 -0.01 -5.03 -6.49
C PHE A 37 -0.38 -4.43 -5.12
N GLU A 38 -1.05 -3.28 -5.08
CA GLU A 38 -1.53 -2.66 -3.84
C GLU A 38 -2.56 -3.54 -3.14
N GLN A 39 -3.51 -4.10 -3.91
CA GLN A 39 -4.51 -5.03 -3.37
C GLN A 39 -3.88 -6.34 -2.89
N TRP A 40 -2.84 -6.84 -3.57
CA TRP A 40 -2.09 -8.00 -3.09
C TRP A 40 -1.39 -7.73 -1.76
N ALA A 41 -0.76 -6.55 -1.60
CA ALA A 41 -0.13 -6.17 -0.33
C ALA A 41 -1.16 -6.01 0.80
N GLY A 42 -2.31 -5.40 0.50
CA GLY A 42 -3.46 -5.32 1.42
C GLY A 42 -4.00 -6.68 1.84
N ALA A 43 -4.14 -7.62 0.90
CA ALA A 43 -4.59 -8.97 1.20
C ALA A 43 -3.57 -9.71 2.09
N VAL A 44 -2.28 -9.66 1.77
CA VAL A 44 -1.25 -10.35 2.54
C VAL A 44 -1.15 -9.78 3.97
N THR A 45 -1.25 -8.47 4.14
CA THR A 45 -1.19 -7.82 5.46
C THR A 45 -2.46 -8.02 6.29
N LEU A 46 -3.61 -8.27 5.67
CA LEU A 46 -4.86 -8.51 6.39
C LEU A 46 -5.05 -9.99 6.74
N PHE A 47 -4.77 -10.90 5.80
CA PHE A 47 -5.06 -12.33 5.96
C PHE A 47 -3.96 -13.10 6.71
N TYR A 48 -2.67 -12.83 6.47
CA TYR A 48 -1.62 -13.59 7.19
C TYR A 48 -1.65 -13.38 8.71
N PRO A 49 -1.83 -12.17 9.24
CA PRO A 49 -1.92 -11.99 10.69
C PRO A 49 -3.17 -12.64 11.28
N THR A 50 -4.24 -12.82 10.50
CA THR A 50 -5.46 -13.50 10.99
C THR A 50 -5.28 -14.99 11.20
N GLU A 51 -4.36 -15.62 10.45
CA GLU A 51 -4.03 -17.04 10.57
C GLU A 51 -2.93 -17.29 11.62
N LEU A 52 -2.00 -16.34 11.78
CA LEU A 52 -0.83 -16.47 12.66
C LEU A 52 -1.06 -16.01 14.10
N TYR A 53 -1.97 -15.08 14.35
CA TYR A 53 -2.12 -14.46 15.68
C TYR A 53 -3.54 -14.58 16.26
N PRO A 54 -3.67 -14.85 17.57
CA PRO A 54 -4.95 -14.93 18.25
C PRO A 54 -5.67 -13.57 18.28
N THR A 55 -7.00 -13.63 18.30
CA THR A 55 -7.96 -12.51 18.16
C THR A 55 -7.61 -11.20 18.89
N PRO A 56 -7.16 -11.19 20.17
CA PRO A 56 -6.84 -9.94 20.87
C PRO A 56 -5.60 -9.22 20.32
N VAL A 57 -4.59 -9.96 19.83
CA VAL A 57 -3.37 -9.37 19.25
C VAL A 57 -3.66 -8.75 17.88
N ARG A 58 -4.53 -9.40 17.10
CA ARG A 58 -5.00 -8.90 15.81
C ARG A 58 -5.79 -7.59 15.94
N ALA A 59 -6.66 -7.49 16.95
CA ALA A 59 -7.45 -6.28 17.19
C ALA A 59 -6.55 -5.06 17.47
N LEU A 60 -5.51 -5.25 18.30
CA LEU A 60 -4.50 -4.21 18.57
C LEU A 60 -3.74 -3.78 17.31
N GLY A 61 -3.30 -4.74 16.49
CA GLY A 61 -2.59 -4.44 15.25
C GLY A 61 -3.45 -3.67 14.25
N LYS A 62 -4.74 -4.03 14.14
CA LYS A 62 -5.70 -3.35 13.26
C LYS A 62 -5.99 -1.92 13.70
N ASP A 63 -6.24 -1.69 14.99
CA ASP A 63 -6.52 -0.35 15.52
C ASP A 63 -5.31 0.58 15.43
N LEU A 64 -4.10 0.03 15.61
CA LEU A 64 -2.86 0.79 15.41
C LEU A 64 -2.67 1.18 13.94
N LEU A 65 -2.88 0.23 13.01
CA LEU A 65 -2.82 0.49 11.57
C LEU A 65 -3.82 1.56 11.13
N LEU A 66 -5.06 1.50 11.62
CA LEU A 66 -6.11 2.47 11.29
C LEU A 66 -5.69 3.90 11.65
N LYS A 67 -5.19 4.09 12.88
CA LYS A 67 -4.72 5.39 13.37
C LYS A 67 -3.54 5.94 12.56
N LEU A 68 -2.64 5.06 12.11
CA LEU A 68 -1.51 5.46 11.27
C LEU A 68 -1.96 5.93 9.89
N VAL A 69 -2.97 5.28 9.30
CA VAL A 69 -3.55 5.69 8.02
C VAL A 69 -4.27 7.03 8.15
N GLU A 70 -5.07 7.22 9.20
CA GLU A 70 -5.72 8.50 9.49
C GLU A 70 -4.69 9.63 9.62
N LEU A 71 -3.62 9.41 10.39
CA LEU A 71 -2.54 10.38 10.55
C LEU A 71 -1.87 10.72 9.21
N HIS A 72 -1.57 9.72 8.38
CA HIS A 72 -1.00 9.93 7.06
C HIS A 72 -1.91 10.78 6.17
N GLN A 73 -3.21 10.53 6.22
CA GLN A 73 -4.22 11.25 5.44
C GLN A 73 -4.34 12.72 5.89
N TYR A 74 -4.25 12.97 7.20
CA TYR A 74 -4.14 14.32 7.75
C TYR A 74 -2.87 15.03 7.27
N LEU A 75 -1.70 14.38 7.33
CA LEU A 75 -0.43 14.96 6.87
C LEU A 75 -0.45 15.27 5.37
N ALA A 76 -0.97 14.34 4.56
CA ALA A 76 -1.13 14.55 3.12
C ALA A 76 -1.99 15.78 2.83
N TYR A 77 -3.12 15.95 3.53
CA TYR A 77 -3.98 17.12 3.37
C TYR A 77 -3.22 18.45 3.57
N PHE A 78 -2.37 18.56 4.59
CA PHE A 78 -1.56 19.77 4.81
C PHE A 78 -0.46 19.99 3.76
N THR A 79 0.03 18.92 3.14
CA THR A 79 1.15 19.00 2.17
C THR A 79 0.69 19.39 0.76
N PHE A 80 -0.54 19.05 0.38
CA PHE A 80 -1.09 19.34 -0.96
C PHE A 80 -1.97 20.60 -1.03
N GLN A 81 -2.13 21.34 0.08
CA GLN A 81 -2.86 22.61 0.11
C GLN A 81 -1.97 23.87 0.03
N TYR A 82 -0.64 23.72 -0.07
CA TYR A 82 0.32 24.82 -0.30
C TYR A 82 0.95 24.75 -1.70
#